data_AF-A0A0R3TJ75-F1
#
_entry.id   AF-A0A0R3TJ75-F1
#
_cell.length_a   1.000
_cell.length_b   1.000
_cell.length_c   1.000
_cell.angle_alpha   90.00
_cell.angle_beta   90.00
_cell.angle_gamma   90.00
#
_symmetry.space_group_name_H-M   'P 1'
#
loop_
_entity.id
_entity.type
_entity.pdbx_description
1 polymer ?
#
loop_
_entity_poly.entity_id
_entity_poly.type
_entity_poly.pdbx_seq_one_letter_code
_entity_poly.pdbx_strand_id
1 'polypeptide(L)'
;MTRKVPTKLSWNFKKADWPRFINLLDNELRTSPINFNEHPDKLCNEITNIMIRCAEKTIPIGKTKHYRLFWSKHLEELKRKRDALRNTANQIGRTEDVPAWKRQSTVLRQAILQAERTSFDNFNLNNNYQRIRLNICATMEPGQLLI
;
A
#
# COMPACT_ATOMS: atom_id res chain seq x y z
N MET A 1 31.51 -0.66 8.34
CA MET A 1 30.63 0.49 8.07
C MET A 1 29.48 0.02 7.18
N THR A 2 28.25 -0.04 7.69
CA THR A 2 27.08 -0.46 6.90
C THR A 2 26.55 0.72 6.08
N ARG A 3 26.61 0.62 4.74
CA ARG A 3 25.98 1.61 3.84
C ARG A 3 24.47 1.61 4.11
N LYS A 4 23.95 2.69 4.69
CA LYS A 4 22.50 2.91 4.78
C LYS A 4 21.98 3.19 3.37
N VAL A 5 21.23 2.25 2.81
CA VAL A 5 20.53 2.45 1.54
C VAL A 5 19.53 3.59 1.73
N PRO A 6 19.54 4.65 0.90
CA PRO A 6 18.56 5.72 1.00
C PRO A 6 17.16 5.12 0.79
N THR A 7 16.39 5.06 1.86
CA THR A 7 14.99 4.63 1.78
C THR A 7 14.20 5.66 1.02
N LYS A 8 13.68 5.25 -0.15
CA LYS A 8 12.76 6.03 -0.99
C LYS A 8 11.60 6.52 -0.12
N LEU A 9 11.41 7.84 -0.07
CA LEU A 9 10.21 8.42 0.54
C LEU A 9 9.05 8.20 -0.44
N SER A 10 7.93 7.69 0.07
CA SER A 10 6.71 7.49 -0.71
C SER A 10 5.68 8.57 -0.36
N TRP A 11 4.77 8.82 -1.30
CA TRP A 11 3.59 9.63 -1.09
C TRP A 11 2.68 9.03 0.00
N ASN A 12 2.22 9.85 0.95
CA ASN A 12 1.33 9.40 2.02
C ASN A 12 -0.14 9.72 1.67
N PHE A 13 -0.77 8.81 0.93
CA PHE A 13 -2.16 8.96 0.48
C PHE A 13 -3.19 9.05 1.62
N LYS A 14 -2.89 8.49 2.81
CA LYS A 14 -3.79 8.57 3.97
C LYS A 14 -3.89 9.99 4.54
N LYS A 15 -2.86 10.81 4.36
CA LYS A 15 -2.79 12.20 4.82
C LYS A 15 -3.01 13.20 3.69
N ALA A 16 -3.38 12.72 2.51
CA ALA A 16 -3.65 13.59 1.37
C ALA A 16 -4.90 14.44 1.63
N ASP A 17 -4.79 15.73 1.30
CA ASP A 17 -5.93 16.63 1.25
C ASP A 17 -6.61 16.52 -0.12
N TRP A 18 -7.44 15.49 -0.28
CA TRP A 18 -8.12 15.20 -1.56
C TRP A 18 -9.06 16.31 -2.03
N PRO A 19 -9.90 16.93 -1.17
CA PRO A 19 -10.72 18.06 -1.60
C PRO A 19 -9.89 19.21 -2.16
N ARG A 20 -8.78 19.56 -1.50
CA ARG A 20 -7.87 20.60 -1.98
C ARG A 20 -7.16 20.19 -3.28
N PHE A 21 -6.78 18.91 -3.42
CA PHE A 21 -6.18 18.40 -4.65
C PHE A 21 -7.12 18.56 -5.85
N ILE A 22 -8.40 18.17 -5.69
CA ILE A 22 -9.40 18.28 -6.77
C ILE A 22 -9.59 19.75 -7.18
N ASN A 23 -9.79 20.64 -6.21
CA ASN A 23 -9.98 22.07 -6.48
C ASN A 23 -8.75 22.68 -7.16
N LEU A 24 -7.54 22.29 -6.73
CA LEU A 24 -6.30 22.81 -7.30
C LEU A 24 -6.06 22.27 -8.71
N LEU A 25 -6.39 20.99 -8.96
CA LEU A 25 -6.30 20.38 -10.27
C LEU A 25 -7.28 20.99 -11.27
N ASP A 26 -8.55 21.16 -10.89
CA ASP A 26 -9.56 21.81 -11.75
C ASP A 26 -9.14 23.24 -12.12
N ASN A 27 -8.63 24.01 -11.15
CA ASN A 27 -8.11 25.35 -11.41
C ASN A 27 -6.86 25.35 -12.30
N GLU A 28 -5.87 24.46 -12.05
CA GLU A 28 -4.67 24.39 -12.89
C GLU A 28 -5.01 23.94 -14.32
N LEU A 29 -5.93 22.99 -14.50
CA LEU A 29 -6.34 22.54 -15.84
C LEU A 29 -7.08 23.62 -16.63
N ARG A 30 -7.94 24.42 -15.97
CA ARG A 30 -8.65 25.53 -16.63
C ARG A 30 -7.76 26.71 -17.00
N THR A 31 -6.71 26.95 -16.22
CA THR A 31 -5.81 28.10 -16.41
C THR A 31 -4.56 27.77 -17.23
N SER A 32 -4.20 26.50 -17.31
CA SER A 32 -3.04 26.07 -18.09
C SER A 32 -3.32 26.22 -19.60
N PRO A 33 -2.33 26.69 -20.38
CA PRO A 33 -2.44 26.81 -21.83
C PRO A 33 -2.26 25.43 -22.48
N ILE A 34 -3.21 24.52 -22.25
CA ILE A 34 -3.20 23.18 -22.83
C ILE A 34 -3.63 23.29 -24.29
N ASN A 35 -2.75 22.90 -25.20
CA ASN A 35 -3.05 22.91 -26.62
C ASN A 35 -3.60 21.55 -27.08
N PHE A 36 -4.91 21.46 -27.26
CA PHE A 36 -5.59 20.24 -27.71
C PHE A 36 -5.25 19.83 -29.15
N ASN A 37 -4.58 20.68 -29.92
CA ASN A 37 -4.14 20.38 -31.29
C ASN A 37 -2.74 19.75 -31.34
N GLU A 38 -2.05 19.61 -30.21
CA GLU A 38 -0.74 18.95 -30.16
C GLU A 38 -0.84 17.43 -30.24
N HIS A 39 0.31 16.80 -30.48
CA HIS A 39 0.43 15.34 -30.46
C HIS A 39 -0.07 14.78 -29.11
N PRO A 40 -0.86 13.69 -29.11
CA PRO A 40 -1.49 13.14 -27.91
C PRO A 40 -0.47 12.82 -26.79
N ASP A 41 0.71 12.30 -27.12
CA ASP A 41 1.73 12.02 -26.10
C ASP A 41 2.20 13.29 -25.36
N LYS A 42 2.32 14.41 -26.07
CA LYS A 42 2.75 15.67 -25.48
C LYS A 42 1.66 16.24 -24.58
N LEU A 43 0.41 16.17 -25.04
CA LEU A 43 -0.78 16.49 -24.24
C LEU A 43 -0.86 15.65 -22.96
N CYS A 44 -0.66 14.33 -23.06
CA CYS A 44 -0.63 13.44 -21.90
C CYS A 44 0.48 13.81 -20.91
N ASN A 45 1.66 14.18 -21.41
CA ASN A 45 2.77 14.62 -20.56
C ASN A 45 2.47 15.93 -19.85
N GLU A 46 1.87 16.91 -20.52
CA GLU A 46 1.48 18.19 -19.91
C GLU A 46 0.44 18.00 -18.80
N ILE A 47 -0.61 17.22 -19.07
CA ILE A 47 -1.62 16.87 -18.06
C ILE A 47 -0.99 16.12 -16.89
N THR A 48 -0.12 15.15 -17.17
CA THR A 48 0.59 14.40 -16.13
C THR A 48 1.45 15.32 -15.25
N ASN A 49 2.16 16.27 -15.86
CA ASN A 49 2.97 17.25 -15.13
C ASN A 49 2.11 18.16 -14.24
N ILE A 50 0.95 18.60 -14.73
CA ILE A 50 -0.04 19.33 -13.92
C ILE A 50 -0.47 18.48 -12.72
N MET A 51 -0.86 17.22 -12.94
CA MET A 51 -1.27 16.32 -11.87
C MET A 51 -0.17 16.09 -10.83
N ILE A 52 1.09 15.95 -11.25
CA ILE A 52 2.24 15.80 -10.35
C ILE A 52 2.42 17.05 -9.49
N ARG A 53 2.40 18.25 -10.09
CA ARG A 53 2.53 19.51 -9.34
C ARG A 53 1.41 19.69 -8.31
N CYS A 54 0.18 19.34 -8.68
CA CYS A 54 -0.95 19.34 -7.77
C CYS A 54 -0.72 18.37 -6.60
N ALA A 55 -0.25 17.16 -6.91
CA ALA A 55 0.03 16.14 -5.91
C ALA A 55 1.12 16.60 -4.94
N GLU A 56 2.20 17.21 -5.43
CA GLU A 56 3.33 17.71 -4.61
C GLU A 56 2.87 18.73 -3.56
N LYS A 57 1.85 19.51 -3.88
CA LYS A 57 1.29 20.53 -2.98
C LYS A 57 0.33 19.96 -1.93
N THR A 58 -0.37 18.86 -2.24
CA THR A 58 -1.50 18.37 -1.42
C THR A 58 -1.26 17.03 -0.74
N ILE A 59 -0.31 16.23 -1.23
CA ILE A 59 0.00 14.90 -0.71
C ILE A 59 1.37 14.95 -0.03
N PRO A 60 1.42 14.84 1.30
CA PRO A 60 2.69 14.88 2.01
C PRO A 60 3.56 13.67 1.67
N ILE A 61 4.82 13.92 1.34
CA ILE A 61 5.84 12.89 1.17
C ILE A 61 6.34 12.46 2.55
N GLY A 62 6.24 11.18 2.89
CA GLY A 62 6.68 10.72 4.20
C GLY A 62 6.46 9.25 4.45
N LYS A 63 7.27 8.69 5.33
CA LYS A 63 7.07 7.33 5.80
C LYS A 63 5.85 7.27 6.71
N THR A 64 4.95 6.35 6.45
CA THR A 64 3.97 5.91 7.45
C THR A 64 4.73 5.32 8.64
N LYS A 65 4.82 6.07 9.75
CA LYS A 65 5.42 5.57 10.99
C LYS A 65 4.51 4.47 11.56
N HIS A 66 5.11 3.42 12.14
CA HIS A 66 4.40 2.28 12.76
C HIS A 66 3.58 1.39 11.82
N TYR A 67 4.11 1.06 10.63
CA TYR A 67 3.52 0.01 9.81
C TYR A 67 3.76 -1.38 10.45
N ARG A 68 2.84 -1.81 11.33
CA ARG A 68 2.71 -3.19 11.83
C ARG A 68 1.31 -3.69 11.48
N LEU A 69 1.06 -3.89 10.19
CA LEU A 69 -0.29 -4.18 9.72
C LEU A 69 -0.80 -5.58 10.10
N PHE A 70 0.07 -6.57 10.27
CA PHE A 70 -0.36 -7.96 10.47
C PHE A 70 0.23 -8.66 11.71
N TRP A 71 1.16 -8.01 12.44
CA TRP A 71 1.85 -8.66 13.56
C TRP A 71 0.99 -8.65 14.83
N SER A 72 0.30 -9.77 15.09
CA SER A 72 -0.55 -9.96 16.27
C SER A 72 0.20 -10.65 17.42
N LYS A 73 -0.35 -10.55 18.64
CA LYS A 73 0.13 -11.31 19.81
C LYS A 73 0.17 -12.82 19.54
N HIS A 74 -0.78 -13.33 18.74
CA HIS A 74 -0.83 -14.73 18.32
C HIS A 74 0.38 -15.14 17.47
N LEU A 75 0.79 -14.32 16.49
CA LEU A 75 2.00 -14.58 15.70
C LEU A 75 3.25 -14.53 16.56
N GLU A 76 3.28 -13.64 17.55
CA GLU A 76 4.39 -13.56 18.49
C GLU A 76 4.50 -14.82 19.36
N GLU A 77 3.38 -15.35 19.85
CA GLU A 77 3.34 -16.62 20.58
C GLU A 77 3.78 -17.81 19.72
N LEU A 78 3.32 -17.89 18.46
CA LEU A 78 3.75 -18.93 17.52
C LEU A 78 5.26 -18.85 17.23
N LYS A 79 5.79 -17.63 17.11
CA LYS A 79 7.23 -17.38 16.94
C LYS A 79 8.02 -17.84 18.16
N ARG A 80 7.59 -17.47 19.37
CA ARG A 80 8.22 -17.91 20.64
C ARG A 80 8.25 -19.44 20.75
N LYS A 81 7.15 -20.13 20.43
CA LYS A 81 7.08 -21.60 20.41
C LYS A 81 8.07 -22.22 19.41
N ARG A 82 8.17 -21.67 18.20
CA ARG A 82 9.12 -22.13 17.18
C ARG A 82 10.58 -21.90 17.58
N ASP A 83 10.88 -20.76 18.20
CA ASP A 83 12.22 -20.40 18.67
C ASP A 83 12.64 -21.29 19.84
N ALA A 84 11.74 -21.59 20.77
CA ALA A 84 11.99 -22.55 21.85
C ALA A 84 12.37 -23.94 21.29
N LEU A 85 11.58 -24.48 20.35
CA LEU A 85 11.86 -25.76 19.69
C LEU A 85 13.20 -25.75 18.92
N ARG A 86 13.53 -24.63 18.26
CA ARG A 86 14.81 -24.48 17.57
C ARG A 86 15.99 -24.51 18.55
N ASN A 87 15.85 -23.81 19.67
CA ASN A 87 16.90 -23.76 20.69
C ASN A 87 17.10 -25.14 21.33
N THR A 88 16.02 -25.87 21.62
CA THR A 88 16.06 -27.25 22.10
C THR A 88 16.75 -28.18 21.09
N ALA A 89 16.36 -28.13 19.81
CA ALA A 89 16.97 -28.96 18.77
C ALA A 89 18.48 -28.67 18.58
N ASN A 90 18.87 -27.39 18.65
CA ASN A 90 20.27 -26.97 18.55
C ASN A 90 21.12 -27.42 19.74
N GLN A 91 20.54 -27.51 20.94
CA GLN A 91 21.25 -27.93 22.16
C GLN A 91 21.37 -29.45 22.29
N ILE A 92 20.31 -30.19 21.93
CA ILE A 92 20.20 -31.63 22.18
C ILE A 92 20.77 -32.45 21.01
N GLY A 93 20.81 -31.89 19.79
CA GLY A 93 21.39 -32.56 18.62
C GLY A 93 20.66 -33.84 18.18
N ARG A 94 19.51 -34.16 18.77
CA ARG A 94 18.69 -35.33 18.40
C ARG A 94 17.88 -35.04 17.14
N THR A 95 17.89 -36.01 16.23
CA THR A 95 17.16 -35.97 14.94
C THR A 95 15.64 -35.93 15.13
N GLU A 96 15.14 -36.38 16.28
CA GLU A 96 13.72 -36.48 16.63
C GLU A 96 13.05 -35.12 16.93
N ASP A 97 13.83 -34.12 17.36
CA ASP A 97 13.33 -32.77 17.67
C ASP A 97 13.16 -31.88 16.42
N VAL A 98 13.85 -32.26 15.33
CA VAL A 98 13.83 -31.55 14.04
C VAL A 98 12.44 -31.57 13.38
N PRO A 99 11.70 -32.71 13.32
CA PRO A 99 10.33 -32.74 12.84
C PRO A 99 9.37 -31.78 13.57
N ALA A 100 9.46 -31.70 14.90
CA ALA A 100 8.61 -30.81 15.69
C ALA A 100 8.88 -29.33 15.37
N TRP A 101 10.16 -28.95 15.29
CA TRP A 101 10.57 -27.62 14.87
C TRP A 101 10.14 -27.29 13.43
N LYS A 102 10.27 -28.23 12.48
CA LYS A 102 9.83 -28.06 11.09
C LYS A 102 8.33 -27.86 10.99
N ARG A 103 7.53 -28.68 11.70
CA ARG A 103 6.06 -28.52 11.77
C ARG A 103 5.68 -27.13 12.28
N GLN A 104 6.28 -26.69 13.39
CA GLN A 104 5.99 -25.38 13.97
C GLN A 104 6.47 -24.21 13.08
N SER A 105 7.56 -24.40 12.33
CA SER A 105 8.03 -23.43 11.35
C SER A 105 7.06 -23.28 10.17
N THR A 106 6.49 -24.40 9.69
CA THR A 106 5.45 -24.39 8.66
C THR A 106 4.19 -23.68 9.15
N VAL A 107 3.73 -24.00 10.37
CA VAL A 107 2.56 -23.35 10.99
C VAL A 107 2.76 -21.84 11.11
N LEU A 108 3.93 -21.39 11.60
CA LEU A 108 4.25 -19.98 11.70
C LEU A 108 4.27 -19.30 10.32
N ARG A 109 4.87 -19.95 9.30
CA ARG A 109 4.92 -19.41 7.94
C ARG A 109 3.52 -19.26 7.34
N GLN A 110 2.66 -20.27 7.50
CA GLN A 110 1.26 -20.20 7.05
C GLN A 110 0.49 -19.09 7.77
N ALA A 111 0.65 -18.96 9.08
CA ALA A 111 -0.01 -17.92 9.87
C ALA A 111 0.44 -16.51 9.46
N ILE A 112 1.74 -16.32 9.16
CA ILE A 112 2.26 -15.04 8.64
C ILE A 112 1.64 -14.72 7.28
N LEU A 113 1.66 -15.67 6.35
CA LEU A 113 1.08 -15.48 5.01
C LEU A 113 -0.41 -15.15 5.08
N GLN A 114 -1.16 -15.82 5.96
CA GLN A 114 -2.57 -15.55 6.14
C GLN A 114 -2.81 -14.16 6.75
N ALA A 115 -2.01 -13.76 7.74
CA ALA A 115 -2.11 -12.45 8.36
C ALA A 115 -1.74 -11.32 7.39
N GLU A 116 -0.74 -11.53 6.53
CA GLU A 116 -0.38 -10.60 5.46
C GLU A 116 -1.54 -10.41 4.48
N ARG A 117 -2.16 -11.50 4.02
CA ARG A 117 -3.32 -11.47 3.12
C ARG A 117 -4.51 -10.74 3.72
N THR A 118 -4.95 -11.15 4.91
CA THR A 118 -6.12 -10.54 5.56
C THR A 118 -5.88 -9.05 5.85
N SER A 119 -4.66 -8.67 6.19
CA SER A 119 -4.33 -7.27 6.43
C SER A 119 -4.34 -6.44 5.16
N PHE A 120 -3.88 -7.01 4.03
CA PHE A 120 -3.98 -6.38 2.72
C PHE A 120 -5.45 -6.24 2.27
N ASP A 121 -6.27 -7.28 2.48
CA ASP A 121 -7.70 -7.24 2.17
C ASP A 121 -8.42 -6.15 2.99
N ASN A 122 -8.14 -6.08 4.29
CA ASN A 122 -8.67 -5.02 5.17
C ASN A 122 -8.20 -3.62 4.75
N PHE A 123 -6.95 -3.48 4.31
CA PHE A 123 -6.44 -2.22 3.77
C PHE A 123 -7.18 -1.80 2.50
N ASN A 124 -7.47 -2.73 1.59
CA ASN A 124 -8.24 -2.44 0.38
C ASN A 124 -9.70 -2.07 0.68
N LEU A 125 -10.33 -2.76 1.63
CA LEU A 125 -11.68 -2.44 2.12
C LEU A 125 -11.72 -1.03 2.73
N ASN A 126 -10.75 -0.68 3.57
CA ASN A 126 -10.70 0.62 4.26
C ASN A 126 -10.29 1.80 3.36
N ASN A 127 -9.47 1.57 2.33
CA ASN A 127 -9.20 2.58 1.29
C ASN A 127 -10.34 2.74 0.29
N ASN A 128 -11.40 1.94 0.43
CA ASN A 128 -12.70 2.28 -0.11
C ASN A 128 -12.70 2.51 -1.64
N TYR A 129 -11.81 1.83 -2.37
CA TYR A 129 -11.81 1.86 -3.84
C TYR A 129 -13.17 1.46 -4.41
N GLN A 130 -13.88 0.53 -3.75
CA GLN A 130 -15.21 0.10 -4.15
C GLN A 130 -16.30 1.16 -3.91
N ARG A 131 -16.22 1.97 -2.85
CA ARG A 131 -17.20 3.05 -2.62
C ARG A 131 -16.87 4.31 -3.42
N ILE A 132 -15.60 4.56 -3.76
CA ILE A 132 -15.23 5.55 -4.77
C ILE A 132 -15.76 5.10 -6.14
N ARG A 133 -15.60 3.82 -6.52
CA ARG A 133 -16.10 3.27 -7.79
C ARG A 133 -17.63 3.25 -7.86
N LEU A 134 -18.30 2.87 -6.77
CA LEU A 134 -19.77 2.91 -6.66
C LEU A 134 -20.31 4.34 -6.62
N ASN A 135 -19.65 5.28 -5.96
CA ASN A 135 -20.05 6.69 -6.00
C ASN A 135 -19.84 7.30 -7.39
N ILE A 136 -18.72 7.00 -8.08
CA ILE A 136 -18.50 7.45 -9.46
C ILE A 136 -19.55 6.85 -10.41
N CYS A 137 -19.89 5.57 -10.27
CA CYS A 137 -20.93 4.94 -11.08
C CYS A 137 -22.36 5.44 -10.73
N ALA A 138 -22.62 5.82 -9.48
CA ALA A 138 -23.91 6.34 -9.05
C ALA A 138 -24.12 7.82 -9.40
N THR A 139 -23.04 8.57 -9.67
CA THR A 139 -23.10 9.97 -10.11
C THR A 139 -23.07 10.14 -11.63
N MET A 140 -22.88 9.06 -12.40
CA MET A 140 -23.00 9.10 -13.86
C MET A 140 -24.43 8.77 -14.27
N GLU A 141 -25.17 9.78 -14.71
CA GLU A 141 -26.45 9.62 -15.41
C GLU A 141 -26.28 8.66 -16.60
N PRO A 142 -27.22 7.70 -16.80
CA PRO A 142 -27.19 6.77 -17.93
C PRO A 142 -27.47 7.51 -19.25
N GLY A 143 -26.44 8.18 -19.77
CA GLY A 143 -26.55 8.96 -21.01
C GLY A 143 -25.24 9.54 -21.56
N GLN A 144 -24.11 9.47 -20.83
CA GLN A 144 -22.84 10.06 -21.28
C GLN A 144 -21.86 9.09 -21.96
N LEU A 145 -22.32 7.92 -22.43
CA LEU A 145 -21.50 6.92 -23.15
C LEU A 145 -21.73 6.92 -24.67
N LEU A 146 -22.14 8.06 -25.24
CA LEU A 146 -22.23 8.26 -26.69
C LEU A 146 -21.72 9.65 -27.06
N ILE A 147 -20.38 9.79 -27.17
CA ILE A 147 -19.67 10.43 -28.29
C ILE A 147 -18.34 9.68 -28.44
#